data_AF-A0A3D3F5I0-F1
#
_entry.id   AF-A0A3D3F5I0-F1
#
_cell.length_a   1.000
_cell.length_b   1.000
_cell.length_c   1.000
_cell.angle_alpha   90.00
_cell.angle_beta   90.00
_cell.angle_gamma   90.00
#
_symmetry.space_group_name_H-M   'P 1'
#
loop_
_entity.id
_entity.type
_entity.pdbx_description
1 polymer ?
#
loop_
_entity_poly.entity_id
_entity_poly.type
_entity_poly.pdbx_seq_one_letter_code
_entity_poly.pdbx_strand_id
1 'polypeptide(L)' 'MKVYKTNEIKNIAIIGNAGSGKTTLAEAMLFESGLIKRRGTVDAKNTVSDYFPV' A
#
# COMPACT_ATOMS: atom_id res chain seq x y z
N MET A 1 3.33 -1.21 22.71
CA MET A 1 2.66 -1.94 21.61
C MET A 1 1.16 -1.73 21.78
N LYS A 2 0.42 -1.29 20.75
CA LYS A 2 -1.04 -1.15 20.86
C LYS A 2 -1.68 -2.54 20.81
N VAL A 3 -2.63 -2.82 21.70
CA VAL A 3 -3.35 -4.09 21.75
C VAL A 3 -4.69 -3.88 21.04
N TYR A 4 -5.00 -4.74 20.07
CA TYR A 4 -6.23 -4.69 19.28
C TYR A 4 -7.04 -5.97 19.51
N LYS A 5 -8.36 -5.82 19.63
CA LYS A 5 -9.31 -6.94 19.61
C LYS A 5 -9.49 -7.43 18.17
N THR A 6 -9.88 -8.69 18.01
CA THR A 6 -10.04 -9.33 16.69
C THR A 6 -10.97 -8.54 15.75
N ASN A 7 -12.02 -7.91 16.28
CA ASN A 7 -12.98 -7.13 15.49
C ASN A 7 -12.42 -5.80 14.95
N GLU A 8 -11.32 -5.30 15.53
CA GLU A 8 -10.62 -4.08 15.11
C GLU A 8 -9.62 -4.33 13.98
N ILE A 9 -9.24 -5.59 13.72
CA ILE A 9 -8.30 -5.98 12.67
C ILE A 9 -9.07 -6.29 11.39
N LYS A 10 -8.62 -5.73 10.26
CA LYS A 10 -9.17 -6.01 8.92
C LYS A 10 -8.05 -6.54 8.01
N ASN A 11 -8.26 -7.73 7.46
CA ASN A 11 -7.40 -8.30 6.43
C ASN A 11 -8.03 -7.96 5.07
N ILE A 12 -7.28 -7.27 4.21
CA ILE A 12 -7.77 -6.77 2.91
C ILE A 12 -6.79 -7.19 1.82
N ALA A 13 -7.33 -7.65 0.69
CA ALA A 13 -6.58 -7.89 -0.53
C ALA A 13 -7.01 -6.91 -1.62
N ILE A 14 -6.07 -6.24 -2.27
CA ILE A 14 -6.32 -5.34 -3.40
C ILE A 14 -6.08 -6.12 -4.69
N ILE A 15 -7.16 -6.43 -5.42
CA ILE A 15 -7.12 -7.22 -6.66
C ILE A 15 -7.73 -6.45 -7.84
N GLY A 16 -7.36 -6.83 -9.06
CA GLY A 16 -7.76 -6.15 -10.29
C GLY A 16 -6.76 -6.35 -11.42
N ASN A 17 -7.17 -6.05 -12.65
CA ASN A 17 -6.36 -6.23 -13.86
C ASN A 17 -5.06 -5.41 -13.84
N ALA A 18 -4.08 -5.78 -14.67
CA ALA A 18 -2.86 -4.98 -14.86
C ALA A 18 -3.23 -3.54 -15.25
N GLY A 19 -2.53 -2.55 -14.70
CA GLY A 19 -2.83 -1.14 -14.94
C GLY A 19 -4.05 -0.56 -14.19
N SER A 20 -4.81 -1.36 -13.42
CA SER A 20 -5.99 -0.86 -12.69
C SER A 20 -5.68 0.02 -11.45
N GLY A 21 -4.41 0.38 -11.24
CA GLY A 21 -4.00 1.27 -10.14
C GLY A 21 -3.84 0.63 -8.76
N LYS A 22 -3.75 -0.70 -8.66
CA LYS A 22 -3.61 -1.42 -7.37
C LYS A 22 -2.44 -0.90 -6.52
N THR A 23 -1.24 -0.85 -7.10
CA THR A 23 -0.04 -0.32 -6.42
C THR A 23 -0.25 1.13 -6.01
N THR A 24 -0.75 1.97 -6.92
CA THR A 24 -0.98 3.39 -6.65
C THR A 24 -1.97 3.63 -5.51
N LEU A 25 -2.99 2.77 -5.39
CA LEU A 25 -3.93 2.81 -4.28
C LEU A 25 -3.26 2.41 -2.94
N ALA A 26 -2.50 1.32 -2.94
CA ALA A 26 -1.76 0.88 -1.75
C ALA A 26 -0.79 1.97 -1.26
N GLU A 27 -0.07 2.60 -2.19
CA GLU A 27 0.84 3.72 -1.92
C GLU A 27 0.11 4.93 -1.31
N ALA A 28 -1.10 5.24 -1.81
CA ALA A 28 -1.92 6.30 -1.24
C ALA A 28 -2.35 5.97 0.20
N MET A 29 -2.80 4.73 0.46
CA MET A 29 -3.20 4.30 1.81
C MET A 29 -2.05 4.42 2.82
N LEU A 30 -0.82 4.08 2.41
CA LEU A 30 0.36 4.23 3.27
C LEU A 30 0.69 5.69 3.57
N PHE A 31 0.52 6.58 2.58
CA PHE A 31 0.73 8.01 2.78
C PHE A 31 -0.35 8.63 3.68
N GLU A 32 -1.62 8.37 3.41
CA GLU A 32 -2.75 8.91 4.20
C GLU A 32 -2.75 8.38 5.65
N SER A 33 -2.26 7.16 5.88
CA SER A 33 -2.06 6.63 7.23
C SER A 33 -0.84 7.21 7.97
N GLY A 34 -0.04 8.04 7.29
CA GLY A 34 1.17 8.66 7.84
C GLY A 34 2.36 7.72 7.99
N LEU A 35 2.33 6.53 7.39
CA LEU A 35 3.43 5.56 7.44
C LEU A 35 4.60 5.94 6.51
N ILE A 36 4.31 6.69 5.43
CA ILE A 36 5.33 7.25 4.54
C ILE A 36 5.15 8.76 4.39
N LYS A 37 6.26 9.49 4.21
CA LYS A 37 6.27 10.97 4.13
C LYS A 37 5.95 11.53 2.74
N ARG A 38 5.99 10.68 1.71
CA ARG A 38 5.79 11.03 0.30
C ARG A 38 5.21 9.82 -0.41
N ARG A 39 4.33 10.05 -1.38
CA ARG A 39 3.85 9.02 -2.31
C ARG A 39 4.90 8.75 -3.40
N GLY A 40 5.27 7.48 -3.57
CA GLY A 40 5.99 6.99 -4.74
C GLY A 40 5.09 6.87 -5.98
N THR A 41 5.72 6.56 -7.11
CA THR A 41 5.03 6.22 -8.36
C THR A 41 5.64 4.95 -8.96
N VAL A 42 4.81 4.17 -9.66
CA VAL A 42 5.24 2.94 -10.33
C VAL A 42 6.31 3.24 -11.38
N ASP A 43 6.10 4.30 -12.18
CA ASP A 43 7.04 4.71 -13.24
C ASP A 43 8.43 5.06 -12.69
N ALA A 44 8.48 5.69 -11.51
CA ALA A 44 9.73 6.04 -10.85
C ALA A 44 10.32 4.89 -10.01
N LYS A 45 9.69 3.70 -10.03
CA LYS A 45 10.11 2.49 -9.33
C LYS A 45 10.46 2.73 -7.85
N ASN A 46 9.64 3.53 -7.18
CA ASN A 46 9.88 3.94 -5.80
C ASN A 46 8.63 3.83 -4.91
N THR A 47 7.70 2.94 -5.28
CA THR A 47 6.57 2.56 -4.44
C THR A 47 7.02 1.57 -3.37
N VAL A 48 6.27 1.50 -2.27
CA VAL A 48 6.58 0.58 -1.17
C VAL A 48 6.27 -0.87 -1.55
N SER A 49 5.20 -1.11 -2.34
CA SER A 49 4.78 -2.48 -2.67
C SER A 49 5.67 -3.15 -3.71
N ASP A 50 6.29 -2.40 -4.62
CA ASP A 50 7.00 -2.93 -5.79
C ASP A 50 8.53 -2.86 -5.58
N TYR A 51 9.00 -3.46 -4.49
CA TYR A 51 10.43 -3.39 -4.08
C TYR A 51 11.27 -4.60 -4.52
N PHE A 52 10.64 -5.71 -4.89
CA PHE A 52 11.37 -6.89 -5.33
C PHE A 52 11.97 -6.66 -6.72
N PRO A 53 13.28 -6.89 -6.91
CA PRO A 53 13.85 -6.95 -8.24
C PRO A 53 13.22 -8.12 -9.01
N VAL A 54 12.73 -7.82 -10.21
CA VAL A 54 12.27 -8.82 -11.19
C VAL A 54 13.42 -9.30 -12.07
#